data_AF-A0A952X364-F1
#
_entry.id   AF-A0A952X364-F1
#
_cell.length_a   1.000
_cell.length_b   1.000
_cell.length_c   1.000
_cell.angle_alpha   90.00
_cell.angle_beta   90.00
_cell.angle_gamma   90.00
#
_symmetry.space_group_name_H-M   'P 1'
#
loop_
_entity.id
_entity.type
_entity.pdbx_description
1 polymer ?
#
loop_
_entity_poly.entity_id
_entity_poly.type
_entity_poly.pdbx_seq_one_letter_code
_entity_poly.pdbx_strand_id
1 'polypeptide(L)'
;MNALSTRNRKLVYMGIVLALLVPIIYLGQPPTTGASASGGLISRMRFEEDLGEASLGDVDPASTSMSLVLLGLRGIAANILWMQAEEEKMTKQWSQLERTVESILLLQPHFQSVWKFQCWNLTYNVSAECDAVEDRYFWVKRGLIFLTRGVDRNRYIPELPHDAGDFSGKKIGRADEREFYRKFFVVDPDRERFNGGPDKAVNPDGIDNYLRAREWYQLANDRADLGKVQQHKMDFPLFFAYPYRSLFDYATAQQQDAVNAPLEDIPSLFQDAQQRWAEAAREWTSIYGRKVFTVPIFGTLQIDGTEEELAQFAAADNMSLEQKLVFRDRYQNTVGYRFWKTRCEVEAETEMSDAHRLLVEGRRKYERDQDMVGAEEAYREGLLKMQSMFQKFAGEFGPNQLGIDDRDLAEEVIKALIFYRSTRELLGNPVDENEDYPMRQLWIDPEMQSQIKELLEKFQRWQGGLTT
;
A
#
# COMPACT_ATOMS: atom_id res chain seq x y z
N MET A 1 67.94 28.24 -9.13
CA MET A 1 67.86 29.18 -7.99
C MET A 1 66.60 30.02 -8.16
N ASN A 2 65.73 30.02 -7.16
CA ASN A 2 64.38 30.57 -7.27
C ASN A 2 64.45 32.09 -7.02
N ALA A 3 64.33 32.91 -8.06
CA ALA A 3 64.71 34.34 -8.12
C ALA A 3 63.83 35.31 -7.30
N LEU A 4 62.82 34.80 -6.59
CA LEU A 4 61.89 35.60 -5.79
C LEU A 4 62.19 35.49 -4.30
N SER A 5 62.23 36.62 -3.59
CA SER A 5 62.31 36.69 -2.13
C SER A 5 61.08 36.04 -1.47
N THR A 6 61.20 35.59 -0.23
CA THR A 6 60.08 34.98 0.53
C THR A 6 58.84 35.89 0.59
N ARG A 7 59.05 37.21 0.69
CA ARG A 7 57.97 38.21 0.66
C ARG A 7 57.28 38.25 -0.71
N ASN A 8 58.05 38.21 -1.80
CA ASN A 8 57.49 38.23 -3.15
C ASN A 8 56.71 36.95 -3.45
N ARG A 9 57.15 35.79 -2.97
CA ARG A 9 56.39 34.53 -3.12
C ARG A 9 55.06 34.57 -2.36
N LYS A 10 55.05 35.09 -1.12
CA LYS A 10 53.80 35.28 -0.36
C LYS A 10 52.83 36.23 -1.05
N LEU A 11 53.32 37.31 -1.66
CA LEU A 11 52.49 38.23 -2.45
C LEU A 11 51.94 37.58 -3.71
N VAL A 12 52.75 36.77 -4.42
CA VAL A 12 52.30 35.99 -5.58
C VAL A 12 51.26 34.94 -5.18
N TYR A 13 51.48 34.21 -4.09
CA TYR A 13 50.48 33.26 -3.57
C TYR A 13 49.18 33.96 -3.15
N MET A 14 49.27 35.12 -2.49
CA MET A 14 48.09 35.90 -2.14
C MET A 14 47.34 36.39 -3.38
N GLY A 15 48.05 36.84 -4.42
CA GLY A 15 47.46 37.22 -5.70
C GLY A 15 46.77 36.04 -6.40
N ILE A 16 47.39 34.86 -6.41
CA ILE A 16 46.79 33.63 -6.96
C ILE A 16 45.56 33.21 -6.14
N VAL A 17 45.63 33.25 -4.80
CA VAL A 17 44.49 32.92 -3.93
C VAL A 17 43.32 33.88 -4.17
N LEU A 18 43.57 35.19 -4.28
CA LEU A 18 42.53 36.17 -4.61
C LEU A 18 41.95 35.93 -6.01
N ALA A 19 42.80 35.63 -7.00
CA ALA A 19 42.36 35.32 -8.36
C ALA A 19 41.52 34.03 -8.41
N LEU A 20 41.84 33.02 -7.61
CA LEU A 20 41.07 31.77 -7.49
C LEU A 20 39.77 31.96 -6.69
N LEU A 21 39.73 32.90 -5.73
CA LEU A 21 38.52 33.21 -4.97
C LEU A 21 37.41 33.82 -5.85
N VAL A 22 37.76 34.60 -6.88
CA VAL A 22 36.78 35.21 -7.79
C VAL A 22 35.86 34.17 -8.46
N PRO A 23 36.34 33.15 -9.19
CA PRO A 23 35.48 32.13 -9.77
C PRO A 23 34.79 31.26 -8.71
N ILE A 24 35.42 31.00 -7.57
CA ILE A 24 34.81 30.22 -6.48
C ILE A 24 33.58 30.95 -5.91
N ILE A 25 33.68 32.25 -5.66
CA ILE A 25 32.56 33.06 -5.15
C ILE A 25 31.51 33.23 -6.25
N TYR A 26 31.91 33.58 -7.48
CA TYR A 26 30.98 33.76 -8.58
C TYR A 26 30.16 32.50 -8.89
N LEU A 27 30.78 31.32 -8.85
CA LEU A 27 30.09 30.04 -9.10
C LEU A 27 29.38 29.52 -7.85
N GLY A 28 30.04 29.56 -6.70
CA GLY A 28 29.68 28.79 -5.50
C GLY A 28 29.14 29.60 -4.32
N GLN A 29 28.92 30.91 -4.44
CA GLN A 29 28.33 31.70 -3.35
C GLN A 29 26.93 31.15 -2.99
N PRO A 30 26.69 30.82 -1.70
CA PRO A 30 25.39 30.32 -1.27
C PRO A 30 24.31 31.40 -1.39
N PRO A 31 23.03 31.00 -1.50
CA PRO A 31 21.92 31.94 -1.52
C PRO A 31 21.82 32.72 -0.21
N THR A 32 21.45 34.00 -0.27
CA THR A 32 21.30 34.87 0.92
C THR A 32 19.96 34.66 1.63
N THR A 33 18.99 34.07 0.94
CA THR A 33 17.65 33.72 1.45
C THR A 33 17.12 32.52 0.68
N GLY A 34 16.44 31.57 1.33
CA GLY A 34 15.90 30.37 0.69
C GLY A 34 14.83 30.61 -0.39
N ALA A 35 14.21 31.80 -0.42
CA ALA A 35 13.08 32.11 -1.30
C ALA A 35 13.42 32.98 -2.53
N SER A 36 14.70 33.11 -2.91
CA SER A 36 15.08 33.90 -4.10
C SER A 36 16.24 33.30 -4.87
N ALA A 37 16.29 33.58 -6.18
CA ALA A 37 17.42 33.32 -7.08
C ALA A 37 18.63 34.22 -6.73
N SER A 38 19.15 34.06 -5.51
CA SER A 38 20.30 34.78 -4.96
C SER A 38 21.51 33.85 -4.84
N GLY A 39 22.70 34.44 -4.71
CA GLY A 39 23.97 33.70 -4.69
C GLY A 39 24.65 33.60 -6.07
N GLY A 40 25.62 32.71 -6.16
CA GLY A 40 26.43 32.44 -7.36
C GLY A 40 25.66 31.70 -8.45
N LEU A 41 26.27 31.53 -9.63
CA LEU A 41 25.63 30.95 -10.81
C LEU A 41 25.02 29.56 -10.55
N ILE A 42 25.73 28.69 -9.82
CA ILE A 42 25.25 27.34 -9.51
C ILE A 42 24.01 27.38 -8.60
N SER A 43 24.00 28.28 -7.61
CA SER A 43 22.87 28.44 -6.69
C SER A 43 21.61 28.92 -7.41
N ARG A 44 21.76 29.82 -8.40
CA ARG A 44 20.65 30.29 -9.23
C ARG A 44 20.12 29.23 -10.17
N MET A 45 21.00 28.50 -10.88
CA MET A 45 20.57 27.39 -11.74
C MET A 45 19.88 26.29 -10.94
N ARG A 46 20.35 26.00 -9.71
CA ARG A 46 19.66 25.07 -8.81
C ARG A 46 18.29 25.58 -8.37
N PHE A 47 18.12 26.88 -8.24
CA PHE A 47 16.82 27.47 -7.88
C PHE A 47 15.86 27.48 -9.08
N GLU A 48 16.34 27.85 -10.27
CA GLU A 48 15.55 27.86 -11.50
C GLU A 48 15.07 26.47 -11.92
N GLU A 49 15.90 25.44 -11.69
CA GLU A 49 15.59 24.05 -12.03
C GLU A 49 15.00 23.25 -10.85
N ASP A 50 14.67 23.89 -9.72
CA ASP A 50 14.20 23.24 -8.49
C ASP A 50 15.13 22.12 -7.94
N LEU A 51 16.43 22.18 -8.25
CA LEU A 51 17.46 21.21 -7.85
C LEU A 51 18.12 21.55 -6.50
N GLY A 52 17.78 22.67 -5.88
CA GLY A 52 18.37 23.13 -4.62
C GLY A 52 17.53 22.82 -3.38
N GLU A 53 18.18 22.49 -2.26
CA GLU A 53 17.49 22.40 -0.94
C GLU A 53 16.77 23.71 -0.57
N ALA A 54 17.33 24.85 -1.01
CA ALA A 54 16.77 26.18 -0.80
C ALA A 54 15.47 26.42 -1.62
N SER A 55 15.42 26.02 -2.89
CA SER A 55 14.23 26.18 -3.74
C SER A 55 13.06 25.31 -3.28
N LEU A 56 13.37 24.16 -2.67
CA LEU A 56 12.38 23.29 -2.05
C LEU A 56 11.86 23.85 -0.70
N GLY A 57 12.34 24.99 -0.22
CA GLY A 57 11.81 25.70 0.96
C GLY A 57 12.02 24.99 2.30
N ASP A 58 12.82 23.93 2.32
CA ASP A 58 13.07 23.09 3.49
C ASP A 58 14.58 22.89 3.63
N VAL A 59 15.27 23.91 4.15
CA VAL A 59 16.69 23.79 4.47
C VAL A 59 16.79 23.43 5.94
N ASP A 60 17.10 22.16 6.24
CA ASP A 60 17.46 21.77 7.60
C ASP A 60 18.87 22.31 7.93
N PRO A 61 18.99 23.31 8.81
CA PRO A 61 20.27 23.94 9.12
C PRO A 61 21.30 22.94 9.66
N ALA A 62 20.85 21.86 10.31
CA ALA A 62 21.73 20.81 10.83
C ALA A 62 22.34 19.98 9.68
N SER A 63 21.52 19.56 8.71
CA SER A 63 21.99 18.82 7.53
C SER A 63 22.97 19.65 6.69
N THR A 64 22.65 20.92 6.42
CA THR A 64 23.53 21.83 5.68
C THR A 64 24.84 22.07 6.43
N SER A 65 24.78 22.23 7.76
CA SER A 65 25.98 22.39 8.60
C SER A 65 26.85 21.13 8.59
N MET A 66 26.26 19.94 8.71
CA MET A 66 27.01 18.68 8.63
C MET A 66 27.67 18.50 7.26
N SER A 67 26.97 18.84 6.19
CA SER A 67 27.52 18.80 4.83
C SER A 67 28.69 19.76 4.67
N LEU A 68 28.64 20.95 5.28
CA LEU A 68 29.73 21.92 5.28
C LEU A 68 30.95 21.42 6.08
N VAL A 69 30.73 20.86 7.27
CA VAL A 69 31.79 20.35 8.15
C VAL A 69 32.52 19.17 7.52
N LEU A 70 31.77 18.24 6.93
CA LEU A 70 32.34 17.01 6.36
C LEU A 70 32.94 17.21 4.97
N LEU A 71 32.65 18.32 4.29
CA LEU A 71 33.09 18.59 2.92
C LEU A 71 32.81 17.36 2.03
N GLY A 72 33.83 16.79 1.38
CA GLY A 72 33.71 15.59 0.54
C GLY A 72 33.64 14.26 1.29
N LEU A 73 33.81 14.24 2.62
CA LEU A 73 33.86 13.02 3.43
C LEU A 73 32.47 12.54 3.89
N ARG A 74 31.41 13.24 3.50
CA ARG A 74 30.01 12.95 3.83
C ARG A 74 29.63 11.49 3.56
N GLY A 75 30.04 10.93 2.42
CA GLY A 75 29.75 9.52 2.06
C GLY A 75 30.46 8.50 2.96
N ILE A 76 31.69 8.79 3.39
CA ILE A 76 32.45 7.92 4.30
C ILE A 76 31.81 7.93 5.69
N ALA A 77 31.47 9.12 6.19
CA ALA A 77 30.77 9.27 7.46
C ALA A 77 29.43 8.52 7.47
N ALA A 78 28.66 8.62 6.38
CA ALA A 78 27.42 7.87 6.23
C ALA A 78 27.66 6.35 6.28
N ASN A 79 28.66 5.83 5.57
CA ASN A 79 28.98 4.39 5.60
C ASN A 79 29.40 3.89 7.00
N ILE A 80 30.15 4.68 7.77
CA ILE A 80 30.50 4.35 9.15
C ILE A 80 29.24 4.26 10.01
N LEU A 81 28.34 5.23 9.89
CA LEU A 81 27.07 5.21 10.61
C LEU A 81 26.18 4.03 10.19
N TRP A 82 26.20 3.63 8.91
CA TRP A 82 25.50 2.41 8.46
C TRP A 82 26.04 1.14 9.10
N MET A 83 27.36 0.99 9.22
CA MET A 83 27.97 -0.14 9.94
C MET A 83 27.59 -0.12 11.43
N GLN A 84 27.60 1.06 12.05
CA GLN A 84 27.20 1.23 13.45
C GLN A 84 25.72 0.89 13.67
N ALA A 85 24.83 1.34 12.77
CA ALA A 85 23.41 1.04 12.83
C ALA A 85 23.15 -0.47 12.72
N GLU A 86 23.91 -1.18 11.88
CA GLU A 86 23.80 -2.64 11.78
C GLU A 86 24.23 -3.35 13.08
N GLU A 87 25.31 -2.91 13.71
CA GLU A 87 25.77 -3.43 15.01
C GLU A 87 24.75 -3.15 16.14
N GLU A 88 24.21 -1.93 16.19
CA GLU A 88 23.18 -1.53 17.16
C GLU A 88 21.89 -2.34 16.97
N LYS A 89 21.50 -2.63 15.73
CA LYS A 89 20.39 -3.53 15.42
C LYS A 89 20.65 -4.95 15.93
N MET A 90 21.81 -5.53 15.61
CA MET A 90 22.18 -6.90 16.02
C MET A 90 22.27 -7.06 17.54
N THR A 91 22.61 -5.98 18.26
CA THR A 91 22.70 -5.94 19.72
C THR A 91 21.42 -5.44 20.41
N LYS A 92 20.33 -5.22 19.65
CA LYS A 92 19.01 -4.75 20.14
C LYS A 92 19.08 -3.40 20.89
N GLN A 93 20.02 -2.54 20.49
CA GLN A 93 20.24 -1.21 21.03
C GLN A 93 19.34 -0.17 20.34
N TRP A 94 18.01 -0.30 20.50
CA TRP A 94 17.02 0.44 19.70
C TRP A 94 17.11 1.96 19.82
N SER A 95 17.37 2.49 21.01
CA SER A 95 17.53 3.94 21.21
C SER A 95 18.83 4.48 20.63
N GLN A 96 19.92 3.70 20.63
CA GLN A 96 21.14 4.08 19.91
C GLN A 96 20.90 4.05 18.40
N LEU A 97 20.29 2.96 17.90
CA LEU A 97 19.96 2.77 16.50
C LEU A 97 19.19 3.96 15.94
N GLU A 98 18.14 4.40 16.64
CA GLU A 98 17.34 5.56 16.23
C GLU A 98 18.19 6.83 16.05
N ARG A 99 19.10 7.13 16.99
CA ARG A 99 20.00 8.30 16.89
C ARG A 99 20.99 8.18 15.73
N THR A 100 21.53 6.98 15.51
CA THR A 100 22.43 6.71 14.38
C THR A 100 21.70 6.89 13.05
N VAL A 101 20.47 6.40 12.95
CA VAL A 101 19.61 6.57 11.77
C VAL A 101 19.26 8.03 11.51
N GLU A 102 18.93 8.82 12.53
CA GLU A 102 18.73 10.28 12.38
C GLU A 102 20.01 10.97 11.86
N SER A 103 21.19 10.53 12.31
CA SER A 103 22.46 11.07 11.80
C SER A 103 22.67 10.71 10.34
N ILE A 104 22.33 9.48 9.92
CA ILE A 104 22.37 9.06 8.51
C ILE A 104 21.41 9.93 7.68
N LEU A 105 20.19 10.21 8.16
CA LEU A 105 19.24 11.07 7.47
C LEU A 105 19.79 12.48 7.24
N LEU A 106 20.41 13.08 8.26
CA LEU A 106 21.04 14.38 8.13
C LEU A 106 22.14 14.37 7.06
N LEU A 107 22.86 13.24 6.93
CA LEU A 107 23.88 13.05 5.90
C LEU A 107 23.32 12.57 4.55
N GLN A 108 22.11 12.05 4.43
CA GLN A 108 21.59 11.50 3.17
C GLN A 108 20.08 11.77 2.99
N PRO A 109 19.60 13.03 3.13
CA PRO A 109 18.17 13.33 3.21
C PRO A 109 17.44 13.14 1.88
N HIS A 110 18.15 13.16 0.75
CA HIS A 110 17.58 12.96 -0.59
C HIS A 110 17.77 11.55 -1.14
N PHE A 111 18.39 10.66 -0.37
CA PHE A 111 18.58 9.29 -0.81
C PHE A 111 17.36 8.46 -0.40
N GLN A 112 16.41 8.30 -1.33
CA GLN A 112 15.12 7.63 -1.08
C GLN A 112 15.26 6.26 -0.40
N SER A 113 16.31 5.51 -0.73
CA SER A 113 16.54 4.18 -0.18
C SER A 113 16.72 4.19 1.33
N VAL A 114 17.26 5.26 1.92
CA VAL A 114 17.39 5.39 3.39
C VAL A 114 16.01 5.44 4.03
N TRP A 115 15.12 6.28 3.49
CA TRP A 115 13.75 6.44 3.98
C TRP A 115 12.97 5.13 3.93
N LYS A 116 13.03 4.45 2.77
CA LYS A 116 12.34 3.17 2.56
C LYS A 116 12.90 2.07 3.45
N PHE A 117 14.22 1.91 3.49
CA PHE A 117 14.88 0.85 4.24
C PHE A 117 14.62 0.99 5.74
N GLN A 118 14.75 2.20 6.29
CA GLN A 118 14.58 2.40 7.72
C GLN A 118 13.10 2.30 8.13
N CYS A 119 12.17 2.78 7.31
CA CYS A 119 10.74 2.50 7.51
C CYS A 119 10.48 1.00 7.56
N TRP A 120 10.98 0.25 6.56
CA TRP A 120 10.85 -1.21 6.52
C TRP A 120 11.49 -1.88 7.75
N ASN A 121 12.70 -1.48 8.12
CA ASN A 121 13.41 -2.04 9.26
C ASN A 121 12.63 -1.85 10.58
N LEU A 122 12.09 -0.66 10.83
CA LEU A 122 11.29 -0.38 12.04
C LEU A 122 9.95 -1.14 12.01
N THR A 123 9.24 -1.08 10.90
CA THR A 123 7.88 -1.65 10.75
C THR A 123 7.85 -3.17 10.59
N TYR A 124 8.94 -3.82 10.18
CA TYR A 124 9.00 -5.28 10.02
C TYR A 124 9.98 -5.91 11.00
N ASN A 125 11.26 -5.56 10.96
CA ASN A 125 12.28 -6.24 11.78
C ASN A 125 12.15 -5.88 13.27
N VAL A 126 12.22 -4.60 13.61
CA VAL A 126 12.17 -4.18 15.02
C VAL A 126 10.83 -4.51 15.64
N SER A 127 9.73 -4.29 14.91
CA SER A 127 8.39 -4.66 15.39
C SER A 127 8.26 -6.16 15.68
N ALA A 128 8.87 -7.04 14.88
CA ALA A 128 8.75 -8.49 15.07
C ALA A 128 9.51 -9.00 16.31
N GLU A 129 10.50 -8.24 16.79
CA GLU A 129 11.28 -8.54 18.00
C GLU A 129 10.57 -8.14 19.31
N CYS A 130 9.41 -7.48 19.23
CA CYS A 130 8.64 -7.06 20.40
C CYS A 130 7.56 -8.10 20.73
N ASP A 131 7.32 -8.39 22.01
CA ASP A 131 6.33 -9.40 22.40
C ASP A 131 4.89 -8.86 22.38
N ALA A 132 4.66 -7.68 22.99
CA ALA A 132 3.34 -7.07 23.09
C ALA A 132 2.92 -6.39 21.78
N VAL A 133 1.67 -6.58 21.35
CA VAL A 133 1.14 -6.04 20.09
C VAL A 133 1.18 -4.51 20.05
N GLU A 134 0.98 -3.87 21.19
CA GLU A 134 1.10 -2.42 21.37
C GLU A 134 2.52 -1.92 21.12
N ASP A 135 3.55 -2.65 21.59
CA ASP A 135 4.96 -2.32 21.37
C ASP A 135 5.34 -2.54 19.89
N ARG A 136 4.81 -3.61 19.27
CA ARG A 136 4.98 -3.81 17.82
C ARG A 136 4.40 -2.61 17.05
N TYR A 137 3.17 -2.22 17.40
CA TYR A 137 2.47 -1.11 16.78
C TYR A 137 3.19 0.24 17.00
N PHE A 138 3.80 0.46 18.18
CA PHE A 138 4.64 1.62 18.43
C PHE A 138 5.74 1.76 17.37
N TRP A 139 6.47 0.68 17.07
CA TRP A 139 7.52 0.70 16.05
C TRP A 139 6.98 0.83 14.63
N VAL A 140 5.81 0.26 14.34
CA VAL A 140 5.10 0.48 13.07
C VAL A 140 4.81 1.96 12.86
N LYS A 141 4.26 2.65 13.86
CA LYS A 141 4.04 4.10 13.81
C LYS A 141 5.34 4.88 13.62
N ARG A 142 6.41 4.54 14.35
CA ARG A 142 7.72 5.21 14.20
C ARG A 142 8.23 5.11 12.76
N GLY A 143 8.12 3.94 12.14
CA GLY A 143 8.48 3.75 10.73
C GLY A 143 7.64 4.60 9.77
N LEU A 144 6.33 4.67 9.98
CA LEU A 144 5.43 5.52 9.18
C LEU A 144 5.77 7.01 9.32
N ILE A 145 5.95 7.52 10.54
CA ILE A 145 6.37 8.92 10.79
C ILE A 145 7.69 9.23 10.08
N PHE A 146 8.63 8.28 10.14
CA PHE A 146 9.91 8.40 9.46
C PHE A 146 9.72 8.53 7.94
N LEU A 147 8.90 7.67 7.33
CA LEU A 147 8.65 7.71 5.89
C LEU A 147 7.89 8.99 5.46
N THR A 148 6.91 9.46 6.24
CA THR A 148 6.20 10.72 5.99
C THR A 148 7.18 11.89 5.89
N ARG A 149 8.15 11.99 6.81
CA ARG A 149 9.23 13.00 6.72
C ARG A 149 10.02 12.86 5.41
N GLY A 150 10.29 11.63 4.97
CA GLY A 150 10.93 11.37 3.69
C GLY A 150 10.11 11.84 2.49
N VAL A 151 8.78 11.65 2.54
CA VAL A 151 7.82 12.12 1.52
C VAL A 151 7.82 13.64 1.42
N ASP A 152 7.88 14.34 2.56
CA ASP A 152 7.94 15.81 2.63
C ASP A 152 9.28 16.36 2.14
N ARG A 153 10.38 15.68 2.52
CA ARG A 153 11.74 16.05 2.12
C ARG A 153 11.98 15.86 0.62
N ASN A 154 11.34 14.86 0.01
CA ASN A 154 11.54 14.46 -1.38
C ASN A 154 10.25 14.64 -2.20
N ARG A 155 9.83 15.90 -2.34
CA ARG A 155 8.51 16.31 -2.86
C ARG A 155 8.18 15.80 -4.26
N TYR A 156 9.16 15.58 -5.11
CA TYR A 156 8.94 15.10 -6.48
C TYR A 156 9.10 13.61 -6.65
N ILE A 157 9.56 12.88 -5.63
CA ILE A 157 9.71 11.42 -5.73
C ILE A 157 8.34 10.79 -5.54
N PRO A 158 7.76 10.14 -6.58
CA PRO A 158 6.45 9.49 -6.48
C PRO A 158 6.50 8.18 -5.70
N GLU A 159 7.66 7.52 -5.63
CA GLU A 159 7.75 6.20 -4.99
C GLU A 159 7.60 6.25 -3.47
N LEU A 160 8.07 7.31 -2.80
CA LEU A 160 7.97 7.41 -1.34
C LEU A 160 6.52 7.46 -0.84
N PRO A 161 5.62 8.29 -1.40
CA PRO A 161 4.21 8.22 -1.01
C PRO A 161 3.57 6.90 -1.43
N HIS A 162 3.97 6.27 -2.55
CA HIS A 162 3.50 4.92 -2.85
C HIS A 162 3.92 3.93 -1.75
N ASP A 163 5.15 4.00 -1.27
CA ASP A 163 5.63 3.16 -0.16
C ASP A 163 4.84 3.49 1.13
N ALA A 164 4.54 4.76 1.40
CA ALA A 164 3.70 5.15 2.53
C ALA A 164 2.30 4.54 2.44
N GLY A 165 1.73 4.42 1.23
CA GLY A 165 0.52 3.66 0.97
C GLY A 165 0.67 2.16 1.26
N ASP A 166 1.79 1.54 0.84
CA ASP A 166 2.06 0.13 1.11
C ASP A 166 2.16 -0.16 2.62
N PHE A 167 2.88 0.67 3.39
CA PHE A 167 2.99 0.48 4.84
C PHE A 167 1.68 0.82 5.57
N SER A 168 0.97 1.89 5.17
CA SER A 168 -0.30 2.26 5.81
C SER A 168 -1.41 1.24 5.50
N GLY A 169 -1.46 0.73 4.27
CA GLY A 169 -2.46 -0.23 3.84
C GLY A 169 -2.09 -1.65 4.26
N LYS A 170 -1.03 -2.20 3.65
CA LYS A 170 -0.71 -3.64 3.73
C LYS A 170 -0.11 -4.04 5.08
N LYS A 171 0.86 -3.28 5.61
CA LYS A 171 1.48 -3.66 6.90
C LYS A 171 0.47 -3.60 8.05
N ILE A 172 -0.43 -2.62 8.06
CA ILE A 172 -1.48 -2.53 9.09
C ILE A 172 -2.61 -3.51 8.81
N GLY A 173 -3.06 -3.62 7.56
CA GLY A 173 -4.28 -4.36 7.23
C GLY A 173 -4.09 -5.85 6.94
N ARG A 174 -2.87 -6.34 6.75
CA ARG A 174 -2.58 -7.74 6.38
C ARG A 174 -1.60 -8.46 7.31
N ALA A 175 -1.06 -7.79 8.34
CA ALA A 175 -0.27 -8.46 9.35
C ALA A 175 -1.11 -9.46 10.16
N ASP A 176 -0.45 -10.41 10.82
CA ASP A 176 -1.14 -11.35 11.72
C ASP A 176 -1.89 -10.58 12.83
N GLU A 177 -1.32 -9.46 13.30
CA GLU A 177 -1.95 -8.58 14.30
C GLU A 177 -2.91 -7.53 13.69
N ARG A 178 -3.35 -7.68 12.44
CA ARG A 178 -4.20 -6.69 11.72
C ARG A 178 -5.43 -6.24 12.52
N GLU A 179 -6.08 -7.14 13.25
CA GLU A 179 -7.28 -6.81 14.03
C GLU A 179 -7.00 -5.76 15.10
N PHE A 180 -5.80 -5.81 15.69
CA PHE A 180 -5.34 -4.82 16.65
C PHE A 180 -4.81 -3.58 15.93
N TYR A 181 -3.94 -3.74 14.93
CA TYR A 181 -3.32 -2.59 14.25
C TYR A 181 -4.33 -1.67 13.58
N ARG A 182 -5.38 -2.21 12.94
CA ARG A 182 -6.42 -1.39 12.30
C ARG A 182 -7.21 -0.58 13.32
N LYS A 183 -7.54 -1.16 14.48
CA LYS A 183 -8.17 -0.45 15.60
C LYS A 183 -7.23 0.60 16.18
N PHE A 184 -5.97 0.23 16.41
CA PHE A 184 -4.93 1.12 16.92
C PHE A 184 -4.64 2.31 16.00
N PHE A 185 -4.81 2.13 14.69
CA PHE A 185 -4.63 3.17 13.69
C PHE A 185 -5.68 4.28 13.76
N VAL A 186 -6.88 3.98 14.25
CA VAL A 186 -7.95 4.95 14.47
C VAL A 186 -7.93 5.47 15.91
N VAL A 187 -7.64 4.60 16.88
CA VAL A 187 -7.56 4.93 18.31
C VAL A 187 -6.29 4.34 18.90
N ASP A 188 -5.32 5.18 19.22
CA ASP A 188 -4.01 4.74 19.69
C ASP A 188 -4.12 3.94 21.01
N PRO A 189 -3.30 2.89 21.21
CA PRO A 189 -3.24 2.17 22.48
C PRO A 189 -2.82 3.08 23.65
N ASP A 190 -1.98 4.10 23.41
CA ASP A 190 -1.60 5.10 24.42
C ASP A 190 -2.66 6.23 24.48
N ARG A 191 -3.82 5.90 25.05
CA ARG A 191 -4.98 6.80 25.09
C ARG A 191 -4.73 8.10 25.86
N GLU A 192 -3.89 8.07 26.90
CA GLU A 192 -3.55 9.26 27.68
C GLU A 192 -2.76 10.25 26.84
N ARG A 193 -1.78 9.77 26.07
CA ARG A 193 -0.96 10.61 25.21
C ARG A 193 -1.73 11.18 24.02
N PHE A 194 -2.64 10.40 23.45
CA PHE A 194 -3.35 10.77 22.21
C PHE A 194 -4.81 11.17 22.43
N ASN A 195 -5.23 11.43 23.68
CA ASN A 195 -6.59 11.82 24.06
C ASN A 195 -7.68 10.88 23.51
N GLY A 196 -7.40 9.58 23.47
CA GLY A 196 -8.31 8.56 22.91
C GLY A 196 -8.53 8.64 21.39
N GLY A 197 -7.72 9.40 20.66
CA GLY A 197 -7.70 9.45 19.19
C GLY A 197 -6.47 8.77 18.59
N PRO A 198 -6.24 8.93 17.28
CA PRO A 198 -5.07 8.39 16.61
C PRO A 198 -3.81 9.23 16.90
N ASP A 199 -2.63 8.66 16.63
CA ASP A 199 -1.42 9.47 16.44
C ASP A 199 -1.55 10.30 15.15
N LYS A 200 -1.79 11.61 15.32
CA LYS A 200 -2.00 12.55 14.21
C LYS A 200 -0.80 12.70 13.28
N ALA A 201 0.40 12.29 13.71
CA ALA A 201 1.57 12.27 12.84
C ALA A 201 1.46 11.21 11.74
N VAL A 202 0.64 10.18 11.96
CA VAL A 202 0.44 9.07 11.01
C VAL A 202 -0.97 9.10 10.41
N ASN A 203 -1.98 9.39 11.21
CA ASN A 203 -3.38 9.40 10.79
C ASN A 203 -4.11 10.64 11.34
N PRO A 204 -3.87 11.84 10.76
CA PRO A 204 -4.42 13.10 11.26
C PRO A 204 -5.95 13.14 11.35
N ASP A 205 -6.63 12.44 10.43
CA ASP A 205 -8.09 12.45 10.29
C ASP A 205 -8.77 11.24 10.98
N GLY A 206 -8.00 10.30 11.54
CA GLY A 206 -8.56 9.11 12.20
C GLY A 206 -9.35 8.19 11.27
N ILE A 207 -8.99 8.13 9.98
CA ILE A 207 -9.65 7.29 8.98
C ILE A 207 -9.05 5.87 8.97
N ASP A 208 -9.77 4.92 8.35
CA ASP A 208 -9.27 3.56 8.16
C ASP A 208 -7.92 3.54 7.41
N ASN A 209 -7.11 2.53 7.71
CA ASN A 209 -5.75 2.37 7.19
C ASN A 209 -5.71 2.26 5.66
N TYR A 210 -6.68 1.62 5.03
CA TYR A 210 -6.77 1.51 3.57
C TYR A 210 -7.24 2.81 2.91
N LEU A 211 -8.09 3.59 3.59
CA LEU A 211 -8.45 4.93 3.13
C LEU A 211 -7.26 5.89 3.24
N ARG A 212 -6.47 5.81 4.32
CA ARG A 212 -5.20 6.56 4.42
C ARG A 212 -4.20 6.11 3.35
N ALA A 213 -4.13 4.82 3.06
CA ALA A 213 -3.28 4.30 1.99
C ALA A 213 -3.69 4.85 0.62
N ARG A 214 -5.00 4.98 0.37
CA ARG A 214 -5.52 5.59 -0.87
C ARG A 214 -5.00 7.01 -1.08
N GLU A 215 -5.04 7.86 -0.05
CA GLU A 215 -4.53 9.23 -0.14
C GLU A 215 -3.03 9.26 -0.47
N TRP A 216 -2.25 8.37 0.14
CA TRP A 216 -0.84 8.22 -0.17
C TRP A 216 -0.61 7.77 -1.62
N TYR A 217 -1.38 6.81 -2.12
CA TYR A 217 -1.30 6.38 -3.52
C TYR A 217 -1.75 7.48 -4.50
N GLN A 218 -2.74 8.29 -4.14
CA GLN A 218 -3.15 9.45 -4.94
C GLN A 218 -2.03 10.48 -5.03
N LEU A 219 -1.39 10.82 -3.91
CA LEU A 219 -0.23 11.70 -3.90
C LEU A 219 0.93 11.13 -4.74
N ALA A 220 1.12 9.80 -4.73
CA ALA A 220 2.10 9.14 -5.57
C ALA A 220 1.79 9.28 -7.06
N ASN A 221 0.53 9.09 -7.44
CA ASN A 221 0.05 9.26 -8.81
C ASN A 221 0.19 10.72 -9.27
N ASP A 222 -0.20 11.68 -8.44
CA ASP A 222 -0.07 13.11 -8.74
C ASP A 222 1.40 13.47 -9.01
N ARG A 223 2.32 13.00 -8.15
CA ARG A 223 3.77 13.23 -8.34
C ARG A 223 4.31 12.55 -9.60
N ALA A 224 3.81 11.37 -9.95
CA ALA A 224 4.20 10.68 -11.18
C ALA A 224 3.69 11.43 -12.42
N ASP A 225 2.46 11.94 -12.38
CA ASP A 225 1.86 12.73 -13.45
C ASP A 225 2.55 14.10 -13.65
N LEU A 226 3.17 14.68 -12.61
CA LEU A 226 4.03 15.87 -12.76
C LEU A 226 5.24 15.64 -13.68
N GLY A 227 5.68 14.39 -13.86
CA GLY A 227 6.79 14.03 -14.76
C GLY A 227 8.17 14.57 -14.37
N LYS A 228 8.33 15.15 -13.18
CA LYS A 228 9.61 15.71 -12.69
C LYS A 228 10.63 14.63 -12.35
N VAL A 229 10.19 13.53 -11.74
CA VAL A 229 11.01 12.35 -11.45
C VAL A 229 10.24 11.11 -11.87
N GLN A 230 10.85 10.28 -12.71
CA GLN A 230 10.26 9.02 -13.12
C GLN A 230 10.29 8.01 -11.95
N GLN A 231 9.23 7.23 -11.78
CA GLN A 231 9.21 6.09 -10.87
C GLN A 231 9.80 4.84 -11.55
N HIS A 232 10.46 4.00 -10.76
CA HIS A 232 11.19 2.80 -11.17
C HIS A 232 10.74 1.57 -10.37
N LYS A 233 9.62 1.68 -9.63
CA LYS A 233 9.11 0.64 -8.75
C LYS A 233 8.40 -0.46 -9.52
N MET A 234 7.64 -0.09 -10.56
CA MET A 234 6.85 -1.01 -11.38
C MET A 234 6.41 -0.36 -12.70
N ASP A 235 5.65 -1.06 -13.55
CA ASP A 235 5.08 -0.47 -14.75
C ASP A 235 3.96 0.55 -14.42
N PHE A 236 3.83 1.61 -15.23
CA PHE A 236 2.89 2.70 -14.96
C PHE A 236 1.44 2.24 -14.76
N PRO A 237 0.83 1.39 -15.61
CA PRO A 237 -0.53 0.91 -15.36
C PRO A 237 -0.69 0.31 -13.96
N LEU A 238 0.29 -0.48 -13.50
CA LEU A 238 0.24 -1.06 -12.16
C LEU A 238 0.40 0.01 -11.07
N PHE A 239 1.34 0.94 -11.23
CA PHE A 239 1.57 2.03 -10.28
C PHE A 239 0.31 2.87 -10.04
N PHE A 240 -0.36 3.27 -11.13
CA PHE A 240 -1.56 4.10 -11.07
C PHE A 240 -2.81 3.38 -10.56
N ALA A 241 -2.81 2.04 -10.50
CA ALA A 241 -3.95 1.24 -10.06
C ALA A 241 -4.18 1.25 -8.54
N TYR A 242 -3.16 1.60 -7.74
CA TYR A 242 -3.19 1.39 -6.29
C TYR A 242 -4.24 2.18 -5.49
N PRO A 243 -4.61 3.44 -5.82
CA PRO A 243 -5.69 4.13 -5.11
C PRO A 243 -7.03 3.37 -5.17
N TYR A 244 -7.30 2.71 -6.29
CA TYR A 244 -8.54 1.97 -6.49
C TYR A 244 -8.45 0.59 -5.80
N ARG A 245 -7.28 -0.04 -5.84
CA ARG A 245 -7.03 -1.29 -5.11
C ARG A 245 -7.19 -1.14 -3.60
N SER A 246 -6.83 0.01 -3.04
CA SER A 246 -7.10 0.28 -1.61
C SER A 246 -8.59 0.34 -1.28
N LEU A 247 -9.47 0.68 -2.24
CA LEU A 247 -10.91 0.60 -2.01
C LEU A 247 -11.40 -0.85 -1.96
N PHE A 248 -10.83 -1.73 -2.82
CA PHE A 248 -11.10 -3.17 -2.75
C PHE A 248 -10.68 -3.72 -1.40
N ASP A 249 -9.46 -3.41 -0.97
CA ASP A 249 -8.92 -3.86 0.32
C ASP A 249 -9.76 -3.34 1.51
N TYR A 250 -10.20 -2.08 1.48
CA TYR A 250 -11.09 -1.53 2.51
C TYR A 250 -12.40 -2.31 2.58
N ALA A 251 -13.07 -2.49 1.44
CA ALA A 251 -14.39 -3.10 1.40
C ALA A 251 -14.35 -4.56 1.87
N THR A 252 -13.36 -5.32 1.41
CA THR A 252 -13.08 -6.67 1.92
C THR A 252 -12.81 -6.66 3.43
N ALA A 253 -12.06 -5.69 3.94
CA ALA A 253 -11.76 -5.62 5.36
C ALA A 253 -13.01 -5.35 6.22
N GLN A 254 -13.94 -4.52 5.76
CA GLN A 254 -15.23 -4.31 6.45
C GLN A 254 -16.06 -5.60 6.52
N GLN A 255 -16.11 -6.37 5.43
CA GLN A 255 -16.79 -7.68 5.40
C GLN A 255 -16.15 -8.67 6.37
N GLN A 256 -14.82 -8.69 6.46
CA GLN A 256 -14.09 -9.53 7.42
C GLN A 256 -14.30 -9.11 8.87
N ASP A 257 -14.34 -7.80 9.15
CA ASP A 257 -14.58 -7.27 10.50
C ASP A 257 -15.97 -7.65 11.03
N ALA A 258 -16.97 -7.73 10.13
CA ALA A 258 -18.33 -8.10 10.49
C ALA A 258 -18.44 -9.48 11.14
N VAL A 259 -17.52 -10.40 10.83
CA VAL A 259 -17.49 -11.77 11.39
C VAL A 259 -17.40 -11.77 12.92
N ASN A 260 -16.67 -10.82 13.49
CA ASN A 260 -16.43 -10.73 14.93
C ASN A 260 -17.12 -9.52 15.59
N ALA A 261 -17.83 -8.70 14.81
CA ALA A 261 -18.47 -7.48 15.27
C ALA A 261 -19.67 -7.70 16.23
N PRO A 262 -20.02 -6.70 17.05
CA PRO A 262 -21.32 -6.61 17.72
C PRO A 262 -22.49 -6.70 16.73
N LEU A 263 -23.65 -7.17 17.18
CA LEU A 263 -24.79 -7.42 16.26
C LEU A 263 -25.29 -6.12 15.61
N GLU A 264 -25.29 -5.05 16.41
CA GLU A 264 -25.69 -3.71 16.04
C GLU A 264 -24.82 -3.08 14.94
N ASP A 265 -23.55 -3.49 14.83
CA ASP A 265 -22.58 -2.91 13.89
C ASP A 265 -22.55 -3.64 12.54
N ILE A 266 -22.97 -4.91 12.50
CA ILE A 266 -22.92 -5.76 11.29
C ILE A 266 -23.59 -5.09 10.07
N PRO A 267 -24.83 -4.54 10.18
CA PRO A 267 -25.48 -3.92 9.02
C PRO A 267 -24.69 -2.73 8.46
N SER A 268 -24.11 -1.88 9.31
CA SER A 268 -23.32 -0.73 8.86
C SER A 268 -22.04 -1.16 8.14
N LEU A 269 -21.36 -2.22 8.62
CA LEU A 269 -20.13 -2.71 7.98
C LEU A 269 -20.40 -3.20 6.55
N PHE A 270 -21.50 -3.93 6.33
CA PHE A 270 -21.88 -4.39 5.01
C PHE A 270 -22.38 -3.25 4.10
N GLN A 271 -23.12 -2.28 4.66
CA GLN A 271 -23.51 -1.09 3.92
C GLN A 271 -22.29 -0.28 3.44
N ASP A 272 -21.31 -0.07 4.32
CA ASP A 272 -20.08 0.64 4.00
C ASP A 272 -19.25 -0.13 2.97
N ALA A 273 -19.11 -1.46 3.12
CA ALA A 273 -18.46 -2.32 2.16
C ALA A 273 -19.10 -2.21 0.77
N GLN A 274 -20.42 -2.37 0.68
CA GLN A 274 -21.16 -2.26 -0.58
C GLN A 274 -20.96 -0.88 -1.23
N GLN A 275 -21.05 0.19 -0.45
CA GLN A 275 -20.83 1.55 -0.96
C GLN A 275 -19.42 1.71 -1.53
N ARG A 276 -18.41 1.17 -0.84
CA ARG A 276 -17.02 1.23 -1.32
C ARG A 276 -16.77 0.35 -2.53
N TRP A 277 -17.36 -0.84 -2.61
CA TRP A 277 -17.31 -1.65 -3.82
C TRP A 277 -17.94 -0.93 -5.02
N ALA A 278 -19.09 -0.28 -4.82
CA ALA A 278 -19.74 0.52 -5.85
C ALA A 278 -18.91 1.76 -6.26
N GLU A 279 -18.24 2.43 -5.33
CA GLU A 279 -17.29 3.51 -5.62
C GLU A 279 -16.10 2.97 -6.42
N ALA A 280 -15.52 1.86 -5.99
CA ALA A 280 -14.38 1.25 -6.64
C ALA A 280 -14.72 0.78 -8.06
N ALA A 281 -15.90 0.19 -8.29
CA ALA A 281 -16.39 -0.19 -9.62
C ALA A 281 -16.45 1.02 -10.56
N ARG A 282 -17.03 2.13 -10.08
CA ARG A 282 -17.13 3.37 -10.86
C ARG A 282 -15.76 3.93 -11.19
N GLU A 283 -14.88 4.07 -10.20
CA GLU A 283 -13.58 4.70 -10.40
C GLU A 283 -12.61 3.81 -11.20
N TRP A 284 -12.65 2.50 -10.98
CA TRP A 284 -11.84 1.53 -11.72
C TRP A 284 -12.13 1.59 -13.22
N THR A 285 -13.40 1.73 -13.58
CA THR A 285 -13.84 1.77 -14.98
C THR A 285 -13.75 3.17 -15.58
N SER A 286 -14.33 4.18 -14.92
CA SER A 286 -14.50 5.53 -15.48
C SER A 286 -13.27 6.43 -15.36
N ILE A 287 -12.38 6.17 -14.40
CA ILE A 287 -11.17 6.97 -14.17
C ILE A 287 -9.93 6.16 -14.54
N TYR A 288 -9.67 5.05 -13.86
CA TYR A 288 -8.47 4.25 -14.08
C TYR A 288 -8.44 3.59 -15.46
N GLY A 289 -9.51 2.88 -15.83
CA GLY A 289 -9.64 2.23 -17.13
C GLY A 289 -9.55 3.22 -18.30
N ARG A 290 -10.00 4.46 -18.08
CA ARG A 290 -9.95 5.54 -19.08
C ARG A 290 -8.67 6.38 -19.04
N LYS A 291 -7.78 6.15 -18.07
CA LYS A 291 -6.50 6.87 -18.02
C LYS A 291 -5.63 6.48 -19.22
N VAL A 292 -5.07 7.50 -19.86
CA VAL A 292 -4.11 7.34 -20.95
C VAL A 292 -2.70 7.26 -20.35
N PHE A 293 -1.97 6.23 -20.73
CA PHE A 293 -0.60 5.96 -20.32
C PHE A 293 0.33 6.08 -21.52
N THR A 294 1.51 6.65 -21.33
CA THR A 294 2.60 6.54 -22.29
C THR A 294 3.61 5.54 -21.75
N VAL A 295 3.73 4.40 -22.41
CA VAL A 295 4.66 3.35 -22.01
C VAL A 295 5.87 3.38 -22.94
N PRO A 296 7.12 3.42 -22.42
CA PRO A 296 8.30 3.31 -23.26
C PRO A 296 8.21 2.08 -24.17
N ILE A 297 8.59 2.22 -25.43
CA ILE A 297 8.55 1.16 -26.47
C ILE A 297 7.13 0.82 -26.98
N PHE A 298 6.11 0.80 -26.12
CA PHE A 298 4.74 0.40 -26.49
C PHE A 298 3.82 1.58 -26.87
N GLY A 299 4.30 2.81 -26.66
CA GLY A 299 3.58 4.04 -27.00
C GLY A 299 2.40 4.32 -26.08
N THR A 300 1.44 5.05 -26.59
CA THR A 300 0.22 5.47 -25.90
C THR A 300 -0.77 4.31 -25.79
N LEU A 301 -1.35 4.13 -24.61
CA LEU A 301 -2.29 3.06 -24.29
C LEU A 301 -3.39 3.56 -23.37
N GLN A 302 -4.56 2.94 -23.44
CA GLN A 302 -5.62 3.07 -22.46
C GLN A 302 -6.16 1.68 -22.12
N ILE A 303 -6.31 1.38 -20.83
CA ILE A 303 -6.62 0.02 -20.34
C ILE A 303 -8.02 -0.42 -20.79
N ASP A 304 -9.00 0.48 -20.77
CA ASP A 304 -10.37 0.27 -21.25
C ASP A 304 -10.64 1.11 -22.51
N GLY A 305 -9.64 1.19 -23.39
CA GLY A 305 -9.73 1.86 -24.69
C GLY A 305 -10.50 1.02 -25.70
N THR A 306 -11.41 1.67 -26.45
CA THR A 306 -12.12 1.02 -27.58
C THR A 306 -11.17 0.75 -28.74
N GLU A 307 -11.55 -0.13 -29.68
CA GLU A 307 -10.74 -0.37 -30.87
C GLU A 307 -10.51 0.91 -31.70
N GLU A 308 -11.50 1.80 -31.74
CA GLU A 308 -11.40 3.09 -32.42
C GLU A 308 -10.35 4.01 -31.76
N GLU A 309 -10.37 4.09 -30.43
CA GLU A 309 -9.40 4.88 -29.64
C GLU A 309 -7.99 4.31 -29.80
N LEU A 310 -7.85 2.98 -29.71
CA LEU A 310 -6.57 2.32 -29.90
C LEU A 310 -6.06 2.45 -31.34
N ALA A 311 -6.92 2.51 -32.35
CA ALA A 311 -6.53 2.75 -33.73
C ALA A 311 -5.96 4.16 -33.92
N GLN A 312 -6.51 5.16 -33.22
CA GLN A 312 -5.95 6.52 -33.21
C GLN A 312 -4.57 6.56 -32.58
N PHE A 313 -4.38 5.89 -31.43
CA PHE A 313 -3.05 5.78 -30.81
C PHE A 313 -2.07 4.99 -31.67
N ALA A 314 -2.53 3.92 -32.33
CA ALA A 314 -1.72 3.14 -33.27
C ALA A 314 -1.18 4.03 -34.40
N ALA A 315 -2.03 4.85 -35.01
CA ALA A 315 -1.63 5.78 -36.06
C ALA A 315 -0.63 6.84 -35.55
N ALA A 316 -0.84 7.39 -34.36
CA ALA A 316 0.05 8.39 -33.75
C ALA A 316 1.44 7.83 -33.41
N ASP A 317 1.50 6.58 -32.94
CA ASP A 317 2.73 5.91 -32.51
C ASP A 317 3.42 5.11 -33.63
N ASN A 318 2.93 5.17 -34.87
CA ASN A 318 3.39 4.36 -36.01
C ASN A 318 3.37 2.83 -35.74
N MET A 319 2.28 2.34 -35.14
CA MET A 319 2.04 0.93 -34.82
C MET A 319 0.77 0.41 -35.51
N SER A 320 0.59 -0.91 -35.56
CA SER A 320 -0.69 -1.50 -35.97
C SER A 320 -1.69 -1.54 -34.81
N LEU A 321 -2.99 -1.56 -35.13
CA LEU A 321 -4.05 -1.76 -34.14
C LEU A 321 -3.88 -3.10 -33.40
N GLU A 322 -3.47 -4.16 -34.11
CA GLU A 322 -3.22 -5.48 -33.53
C GLU A 322 -2.15 -5.41 -32.42
N GLN A 323 -1.05 -4.68 -32.64
CA GLN A 323 -0.03 -4.46 -31.62
C GLN A 323 -0.61 -3.76 -30.39
N LYS A 324 -1.45 -2.73 -30.58
CA LYS A 324 -2.10 -2.02 -29.48
C LYS A 324 -3.07 -2.90 -28.69
N LEU A 325 -3.83 -3.75 -29.37
CA LEU A 325 -4.74 -4.70 -28.72
C LEU A 325 -3.97 -5.71 -27.86
N VAL A 326 -2.87 -6.27 -28.38
CA VAL A 326 -2.00 -7.17 -27.62
C VAL A 326 -1.41 -6.47 -26.39
N PHE A 327 -0.97 -5.22 -26.51
CA PHE A 327 -0.44 -4.46 -25.37
C PHE A 327 -1.52 -4.11 -24.34
N ARG A 328 -2.72 -3.71 -24.79
CA ARG A 328 -3.88 -3.50 -23.90
C ARG A 328 -4.16 -4.77 -23.12
N ASP A 329 -4.30 -5.90 -23.80
CA ASP A 329 -4.67 -7.16 -23.17
C ASP A 329 -3.60 -7.64 -22.19
N ARG A 330 -2.31 -7.47 -22.52
CA ARG A 330 -1.20 -7.73 -21.60
C ARG A 330 -1.32 -6.90 -20.32
N TYR A 331 -1.59 -5.60 -20.44
CA TYR A 331 -1.70 -4.74 -19.26
C TYR A 331 -3.00 -4.96 -18.49
N GLN A 332 -4.11 -5.25 -19.18
CA GLN A 332 -5.35 -5.70 -18.54
C GLN A 332 -5.11 -6.95 -17.70
N ASN A 333 -4.35 -7.94 -18.20
CA ASN A 333 -3.97 -9.13 -17.44
C ASN A 333 -3.04 -8.79 -16.27
N THR A 334 -2.02 -7.96 -16.50
CA THR A 334 -1.03 -7.56 -15.48
C THR A 334 -1.70 -6.89 -14.28
N VAL A 335 -2.69 -6.05 -14.51
CA VAL A 335 -3.41 -5.34 -13.44
C VAL A 335 -4.69 -6.04 -13.02
N GLY A 336 -5.03 -7.19 -13.62
CA GLY A 336 -6.28 -7.91 -13.38
C GLY A 336 -7.53 -7.08 -13.69
N TYR A 337 -7.48 -6.21 -14.71
CA TYR A 337 -8.52 -5.21 -14.99
C TYR A 337 -9.92 -5.82 -15.10
N ARG A 338 -10.07 -6.85 -15.93
CA ARG A 338 -11.34 -7.52 -16.20
C ARG A 338 -11.89 -8.22 -14.95
N PHE A 339 -11.02 -8.95 -14.24
CA PHE A 339 -11.36 -9.60 -12.98
C PHE A 339 -11.86 -8.58 -11.95
N TRP A 340 -11.09 -7.54 -11.67
CA TRP A 340 -11.47 -6.54 -10.66
C TRP A 340 -12.70 -5.74 -11.06
N LYS A 341 -12.91 -5.50 -12.35
CA LYS A 341 -14.15 -4.90 -12.86
C LYS A 341 -15.36 -5.76 -12.48
N THR A 342 -15.36 -7.04 -12.87
CA THR A 342 -16.45 -7.97 -12.54
C THR A 342 -16.60 -8.14 -11.04
N ARG A 343 -15.50 -8.30 -10.30
CA ARG A 343 -15.49 -8.47 -8.85
C ARG A 343 -16.20 -7.31 -8.14
N CYS A 344 -15.88 -6.06 -8.50
CA CYS A 344 -16.51 -4.90 -7.91
C CYS A 344 -17.97 -4.76 -8.31
N GLU A 345 -18.34 -5.10 -9.56
CA GLU A 345 -19.73 -5.09 -10.02
C GLU A 345 -20.58 -6.10 -9.24
N VAL A 346 -20.06 -7.30 -8.97
CA VAL A 346 -20.73 -8.32 -8.14
C VAL A 346 -20.88 -7.84 -6.70
N GLU A 347 -19.82 -7.35 -6.08
CA GLU A 347 -19.82 -6.92 -4.68
C GLU A 347 -20.61 -5.63 -4.42
N ALA A 348 -20.83 -4.80 -5.44
CA ALA A 348 -21.67 -3.62 -5.34
C ALA A 348 -23.17 -3.97 -5.27
N GLU A 349 -23.57 -5.19 -5.62
CA GLU A 349 -24.96 -5.61 -5.67
C GLU A 349 -25.50 -5.95 -4.29
N THR A 350 -26.73 -5.49 -4.01
CA THR A 350 -27.36 -5.70 -2.70
C THR A 350 -27.52 -7.17 -2.37
N GLU A 351 -27.83 -8.00 -3.36
CA GLU A 351 -27.98 -9.44 -3.17
C GLU A 351 -26.67 -10.13 -2.76
N MET A 352 -25.51 -9.67 -3.26
CA MET A 352 -24.21 -10.17 -2.82
C MET A 352 -23.89 -9.72 -1.39
N SER A 353 -24.12 -8.44 -1.08
CA SER A 353 -23.94 -7.92 0.28
C SER A 353 -24.83 -8.66 1.29
N ASP A 354 -26.07 -8.97 0.92
CA ASP A 354 -26.97 -9.78 1.75
C ASP A 354 -26.50 -11.23 1.89
N ALA A 355 -25.91 -11.81 0.84
CA ALA A 355 -25.31 -13.14 0.90
C ALA A 355 -24.23 -13.20 1.99
N HIS A 356 -23.23 -12.32 1.93
CA HIS A 356 -22.17 -12.25 2.94
C HIS A 356 -22.71 -12.06 4.36
N ARG A 357 -23.67 -11.14 4.53
CA ARG A 357 -24.32 -10.89 5.83
C ARG A 357 -24.98 -12.16 6.39
N LEU A 358 -25.71 -12.90 5.55
CA LEU A 358 -26.34 -14.17 5.94
C LEU A 358 -25.31 -15.24 6.33
N LEU A 359 -24.15 -15.30 5.67
CA LEU A 359 -23.08 -16.23 6.06
C LEU A 359 -22.51 -15.88 7.44
N VAL A 360 -22.34 -14.60 7.75
CA VAL A 360 -21.91 -14.12 9.08
C VAL A 360 -22.97 -14.40 10.14
N GLU A 361 -24.24 -14.12 9.84
CA GLU A 361 -25.37 -14.42 10.74
C GLU A 361 -25.50 -15.92 11.01
N GLY A 362 -25.35 -16.76 9.97
CA GLY A 362 -25.35 -18.22 10.10
C GLY A 362 -24.24 -18.70 11.04
N ARG A 363 -23.02 -18.14 10.91
CA ARG A 363 -21.91 -18.46 11.81
C ARG A 363 -22.19 -18.07 13.25
N ARG A 364 -22.75 -16.88 13.45
CA ARG A 364 -23.12 -16.41 14.78
C ARG A 364 -24.16 -17.33 15.43
N LYS A 365 -25.20 -17.70 14.69
CA LYS A 365 -26.25 -18.61 15.17
C LYS A 365 -25.68 -19.99 15.52
N TYR A 366 -24.75 -20.50 14.72
CA TYR A 366 -24.07 -21.76 14.96
C TYR A 366 -23.18 -21.72 16.22
N GLU A 367 -22.30 -20.72 16.33
CA GLU A 367 -21.27 -20.69 17.38
C GLU A 367 -21.77 -20.10 18.69
N ARG A 368 -22.51 -18.99 18.65
CA ARG A 368 -22.89 -18.21 19.84
C ARG A 368 -24.28 -18.53 20.34
N ASP A 369 -25.27 -18.52 19.43
CA ASP A 369 -26.68 -18.64 19.82
C ASP A 369 -27.12 -20.10 19.94
N GLN A 370 -26.33 -21.04 19.41
CA GLN A 370 -26.62 -22.48 19.35
C GLN A 370 -27.97 -22.79 18.66
N ASP A 371 -28.38 -21.92 17.74
CA ASP A 371 -29.60 -22.05 16.93
C ASP A 371 -29.27 -22.73 15.59
N MET A 372 -29.25 -24.06 15.60
CA MET A 372 -28.90 -24.85 14.41
C MET A 372 -29.94 -24.70 13.28
N VAL A 373 -31.22 -24.52 13.60
CA VAL A 373 -32.26 -24.35 12.58
C VAL A 373 -32.07 -23.00 11.88
N GLY A 374 -31.90 -21.92 12.66
CA GLY A 374 -31.66 -20.60 12.10
C GLY A 374 -30.30 -20.47 11.41
N ALA A 375 -29.30 -21.24 11.83
CA ALA A 375 -28.00 -21.32 11.15
C ALA A 375 -28.12 -22.01 9.79
N GLU A 376 -28.82 -23.14 9.69
CA GLU A 376 -29.06 -23.84 8.43
C GLU A 376 -29.77 -22.92 7.43
N GLU A 377 -30.86 -22.27 7.87
CA GLU A 377 -31.64 -21.34 7.04
C GLU A 377 -30.77 -20.21 6.50
N ALA A 378 -30.00 -19.55 7.38
CA ALA A 378 -29.12 -18.45 7.00
C ALA A 378 -28.03 -18.89 6.02
N TYR A 379 -27.36 -20.02 6.28
CA TYR A 379 -26.33 -20.53 5.36
C TYR A 379 -26.92 -20.93 4.02
N ARG A 380 -28.05 -21.63 4.00
CA ARG A 380 -28.71 -22.05 2.76
C ARG A 380 -29.13 -20.84 1.95
N GLU A 381 -29.76 -19.84 2.57
CA GLU A 381 -30.18 -18.62 1.88
C GLU A 381 -28.97 -17.83 1.38
N GLY A 382 -27.94 -17.61 2.20
CA GLY A 382 -26.73 -16.88 1.83
C GLY A 382 -26.00 -17.54 0.66
N LEU A 383 -25.77 -18.85 0.73
CA LEU A 383 -25.11 -19.61 -0.34
C LEU A 383 -25.94 -19.61 -1.64
N LEU A 384 -27.28 -19.64 -1.57
CA LEU A 384 -28.14 -19.53 -2.76
C LEU A 384 -28.02 -18.16 -3.44
N LYS A 385 -28.04 -17.07 -2.66
CA LYS A 385 -27.85 -15.71 -3.20
C LYS A 385 -26.48 -15.58 -3.86
N MET A 386 -25.43 -16.07 -3.21
CA MET A 386 -24.06 -16.05 -3.75
C MET A 386 -23.95 -16.85 -5.05
N GLN A 387 -24.56 -18.05 -5.09
CA GLN A 387 -24.64 -18.86 -6.31
C GLN A 387 -25.39 -18.14 -7.43
N SER A 388 -26.51 -17.47 -7.12
CA SER A 388 -27.27 -16.68 -8.09
C SER A 388 -26.44 -15.54 -8.66
N MET A 389 -25.69 -14.84 -7.81
CA MET A 389 -24.77 -13.76 -8.23
C MET A 389 -23.65 -14.28 -9.14
N PHE A 390 -23.04 -15.42 -8.80
CA PHE A 390 -22.02 -16.03 -9.66
C PHE A 390 -22.59 -16.49 -11.01
N GLN A 391 -23.83 -16.97 -11.05
CA GLN A 391 -24.51 -17.31 -12.29
C GLN A 391 -24.89 -16.06 -13.12
N LYS A 392 -25.36 -14.99 -12.46
CA LYS A 392 -25.69 -13.70 -13.11
C LYS A 392 -24.47 -13.09 -13.79
N PHE A 393 -23.28 -13.22 -13.19
CA PHE A 393 -22.02 -12.67 -13.69
C PHE A 393 -21.10 -13.71 -14.34
N ALA A 394 -21.63 -14.86 -14.72
CA ALA A 394 -20.93 -15.99 -15.34
C ALA A 394 -20.38 -15.73 -16.76
N GLY A 395 -20.10 -14.48 -17.15
CA GLY A 395 -19.73 -14.03 -18.51
C GLY A 395 -18.47 -14.69 -19.10
N GLU A 396 -17.42 -13.93 -19.42
CA GLU A 396 -16.18 -14.45 -20.04
C GLU A 396 -15.49 -15.59 -19.25
N PHE A 397 -15.87 -15.76 -17.98
CA PHE A 397 -15.32 -16.75 -17.05
C PHE A 397 -16.28 -17.95 -16.84
N GLY A 398 -17.48 -17.99 -17.41
CA GLY A 398 -18.41 -19.11 -17.14
C GLY A 398 -18.93 -19.18 -15.69
N PRO A 399 -19.83 -20.14 -15.38
CA PRO A 399 -20.46 -20.25 -14.07
C PRO A 399 -19.45 -20.65 -12.99
N ASN A 400 -19.49 -19.97 -11.83
CA ASN A 400 -18.66 -20.25 -10.65
C ASN A 400 -17.16 -19.96 -10.75
N GLN A 401 -16.63 -19.60 -11.92
CA GLN A 401 -15.21 -19.31 -12.06
C GLN A 401 -14.77 -18.07 -11.26
N LEU A 402 -15.65 -17.08 -11.03
CA LEU A 402 -15.34 -15.97 -10.11
C LEU A 402 -15.07 -16.46 -8.67
N GLY A 403 -15.81 -17.47 -8.21
CA GLY A 403 -15.62 -18.08 -6.90
C GLY A 403 -14.48 -19.09 -6.83
N ILE A 404 -13.90 -19.49 -7.97
CA ILE A 404 -12.72 -20.37 -8.06
C ILE A 404 -11.45 -19.52 -8.18
N ASP A 405 -11.48 -18.50 -9.05
CA ASP A 405 -10.34 -17.62 -9.32
C ASP A 405 -10.08 -16.64 -8.17
N ASP A 406 -11.12 -16.28 -7.39
CA ASP A 406 -10.97 -15.50 -6.17
C ASP A 406 -10.84 -16.41 -4.93
N ARG A 407 -9.60 -16.54 -4.45
CA ARG A 407 -9.27 -17.36 -3.28
C ARG A 407 -9.99 -16.94 -1.99
N ASP A 408 -10.23 -15.64 -1.80
CA ASP A 408 -10.86 -15.14 -0.56
C ASP A 408 -12.36 -15.48 -0.57
N LEU A 409 -13.03 -15.31 -1.71
CA LEU A 409 -14.41 -15.77 -1.88
C LEU A 409 -14.52 -17.29 -1.76
N ALA A 410 -13.63 -18.03 -2.42
CA ALA A 410 -13.61 -19.48 -2.36
C ALA A 410 -13.53 -19.95 -0.91
N GLU A 411 -12.63 -19.35 -0.13
CA GLU A 411 -12.45 -19.66 1.27
C GLU A 411 -13.71 -19.39 2.11
N GLU A 412 -14.36 -18.26 1.90
CA GLU A 412 -15.60 -17.91 2.59
C GLU A 412 -16.74 -18.89 2.27
N VAL A 413 -16.94 -19.20 0.99
CA VAL A 413 -17.95 -20.17 0.55
C VAL A 413 -17.67 -21.55 1.12
N ILE A 414 -16.42 -22.02 1.06
CA ILE A 414 -16.05 -23.33 1.59
C ILE A 414 -16.27 -23.37 3.11
N LYS A 415 -15.89 -22.33 3.85
CA LYS A 415 -16.18 -22.23 5.29
C LYS A 415 -17.68 -22.32 5.54
N ALA A 416 -18.50 -21.54 4.82
CA ALA A 416 -19.95 -21.57 4.94
C ALA A 416 -20.53 -22.96 4.61
N LEU A 417 -20.02 -23.66 3.59
CA LEU A 417 -20.41 -25.03 3.26
C LEU A 417 -20.06 -26.04 4.36
N ILE A 418 -18.89 -25.89 5.01
CA ILE A 418 -18.50 -26.72 6.15
C ILE A 418 -19.49 -26.53 7.30
N PHE A 419 -19.79 -25.28 7.67
CA PHE A 419 -20.76 -24.99 8.73
C PHE A 419 -22.17 -25.46 8.35
N TYR A 420 -22.62 -25.23 7.11
CA TYR A 420 -23.92 -25.72 6.62
C TYR A 420 -24.05 -27.24 6.74
N ARG A 421 -23.03 -27.98 6.28
CA ARG A 421 -22.97 -29.45 6.40
C ARG A 421 -23.00 -29.90 7.86
N SER A 422 -22.17 -29.29 8.72
CA SER A 422 -22.13 -29.63 10.15
C SER A 422 -23.47 -29.32 10.84
N THR A 423 -24.11 -28.20 10.50
CA THR A 423 -25.43 -27.85 11.04
C THR A 423 -26.47 -28.91 10.67
N ARG A 424 -26.48 -29.33 9.40
CA ARG A 424 -27.37 -30.38 8.91
C ARG A 424 -27.11 -31.75 9.52
N GLU A 425 -25.86 -32.10 9.77
CA GLU A 425 -25.49 -33.31 10.53
C GLU A 425 -26.06 -33.26 11.95
N LEU A 426 -25.91 -32.13 12.66
CA LEU A 426 -26.44 -31.94 14.02
C LEU A 426 -27.97 -32.00 14.07
N LEU A 427 -28.65 -31.55 13.02
CA LEU A 427 -30.12 -31.65 12.87
C LEU A 427 -30.60 -33.04 12.44
N GLY A 428 -29.70 -34.00 12.20
CA GLY A 428 -30.03 -35.37 11.79
C GLY A 428 -30.37 -35.52 10.30
N ASN A 429 -30.08 -34.51 9.47
CA ASN A 429 -30.37 -34.47 8.04
C ASN A 429 -29.08 -34.22 7.22
N PRO A 430 -28.05 -35.09 7.29
CA PRO A 430 -26.77 -34.87 6.63
C PRO A 430 -26.93 -34.63 5.12
N VAL A 431 -26.05 -33.80 4.55
CA VAL A 431 -26.05 -33.50 3.11
C VAL A 431 -25.57 -34.74 2.33
N ASP A 432 -26.44 -35.30 1.48
CA ASP A 432 -26.10 -36.41 0.58
C ASP A 432 -25.18 -35.92 -0.55
N GLU A 433 -24.22 -36.75 -0.98
CA GLU A 433 -23.35 -36.46 -2.11
C GLU A 433 -24.12 -36.25 -3.42
N ASN A 434 -25.31 -36.83 -3.54
CA ASN A 434 -26.18 -36.73 -4.71
C ASN A 434 -27.20 -35.58 -4.61
N GLU A 435 -27.40 -35.02 -3.42
CA GLU A 435 -28.32 -33.90 -3.20
C GLU A 435 -27.88 -32.66 -3.98
N ASP A 436 -28.83 -31.91 -4.53
CA ASP A 436 -28.55 -30.60 -5.11
C ASP A 436 -28.62 -29.55 -4.00
N TYR A 437 -27.44 -29.12 -3.52
CA TYR A 437 -27.29 -28.11 -2.49
C TYR A 437 -26.57 -26.87 -3.05
N PRO A 438 -26.76 -25.69 -2.43
CA PRO A 438 -26.18 -24.46 -2.93
C PRO A 438 -24.65 -24.54 -3.03
N MET A 439 -24.07 -23.97 -4.07
CA MET A 439 -22.60 -23.97 -4.28
C MET A 439 -21.94 -25.36 -4.36
N ARG A 440 -22.71 -26.44 -4.63
CA ARG A 440 -22.18 -27.81 -4.79
C ARG A 440 -21.01 -27.92 -5.75
N GLN A 441 -21.02 -27.17 -6.85
CA GLN A 441 -19.97 -27.23 -7.87
C GLN A 441 -18.58 -26.87 -7.30
N LEU A 442 -18.51 -25.89 -6.38
CA LEU A 442 -17.25 -25.52 -5.73
C LEU A 442 -16.75 -26.62 -4.78
N TRP A 443 -17.68 -27.30 -4.09
CA TRP A 443 -17.34 -28.38 -3.15
C TRP A 443 -16.74 -29.61 -3.85
N ILE A 444 -17.23 -29.95 -5.03
CA ILE A 444 -16.77 -31.11 -5.80
C ILE A 444 -15.63 -30.77 -6.77
N ASP A 445 -15.22 -29.50 -6.84
CA ASP A 445 -14.18 -29.05 -7.74
C ASP A 445 -12.82 -29.66 -7.35
N PRO A 446 -12.11 -30.34 -8.27
CA PRO A 446 -10.79 -30.92 -8.01
C PRO A 446 -9.75 -29.91 -7.50
N GLU A 447 -9.80 -28.66 -7.97
CA GLU A 447 -8.85 -27.60 -7.60
C GLU A 447 -9.03 -27.16 -6.15
N MET A 448 -10.26 -27.23 -5.63
CA MET A 448 -10.61 -26.81 -4.27
C MET A 448 -10.34 -27.89 -3.21
N GLN A 449 -10.12 -29.15 -3.59
CA GLN A 449 -10.03 -30.27 -2.63
C GLN A 449 -8.92 -30.09 -1.58
N SER A 450 -7.77 -29.52 -1.94
CA SER A 450 -6.69 -29.24 -0.97
C SER A 450 -7.13 -28.21 0.07
N GLN A 451 -7.80 -27.14 -0.37
CA GLN A 451 -8.26 -26.07 0.50
C GLN A 451 -9.41 -26.53 1.40
N ILE A 452 -10.36 -27.30 0.84
CA ILE A 452 -11.45 -27.92 1.61
C ILE A 452 -10.87 -28.79 2.72
N LYS A 453 -9.87 -29.63 2.42
CA LYS A 453 -9.21 -30.47 3.42
C LYS A 453 -8.57 -29.64 4.54
N GLU A 454 -7.81 -28.60 4.18
CA GLU A 454 -7.17 -27.72 5.17
C GLU A 454 -8.20 -27.02 6.08
N LEU A 455 -9.29 -26.52 5.49
CA LEU A 455 -10.34 -25.84 6.24
C LEU A 455 -11.14 -26.80 7.13
N LEU A 456 -11.38 -28.03 6.69
CA LEU A 456 -11.97 -29.09 7.52
C LEU A 456 -11.08 -29.44 8.72
N GLU A 457 -9.77 -29.55 8.52
CA GLU A 457 -8.82 -29.78 9.62
C GLU A 457 -8.84 -28.61 10.63
N LYS A 458 -8.89 -27.37 10.15
CA LYS A 458 -9.05 -26.17 11.01
C LYS A 458 -10.38 -26.20 11.77
N PHE A 459 -11.47 -26.52 11.08
CA PHE A 459 -12.80 -26.62 11.68
C PHE A 459 -12.88 -27.67 12.78
N GLN A 460 -12.29 -28.85 12.56
CA GLN A 460 -12.21 -29.90 13.58
C GLN A 460 -11.41 -29.46 14.81
N ARG A 461 -10.32 -28.72 14.62
CA ARG A 461 -9.55 -28.16 15.75
C ARG A 461 -10.37 -27.15 16.54
N TRP A 462 -11.17 -26.33 15.87
CA TRP A 462 -12.07 -25.37 16.53
C TRP A 462 -13.16 -26.06 17.34
N GLN A 463 -13.75 -27.16 16.83
CA GLN A 463 -14.73 -27.94 17.58
C GLN A 463 -14.11 -28.75 18.73
N GLY A 464 -12.87 -29.21 18.58
CA GLY A 464 -12.17 -30.07 19.53
C GLY A 464 -11.57 -29.37 20.76
N GLY A 465 -11.69 -28.05 20.89
CA GLY A 465 -11.24 -27.29 22.07
C GLY A 465 -9.73 -27.31 22.33
N LEU A 466 -8.90 -27.63 21.34
CA LEU A 466 -7.44 -27.52 21.47
C LEU A 466 -6.99 -26.13 21.02
N THR A 467 -7.11 -25.19 21.95
CA THR A 467 -6.21 -24.03 22.01
C THR A 467 -4.80 -24.54 22.27
N THR A 468 -3.98 -24.61 21.23
CA THR A 468 -2.52 -24.53 21.37
C THR A 468 -2.07 -23.16 20.93
#